data_AF-A0A6L5K7U4-F1
#
_entry.id   AF-A0A6L5K7U4-F1
#
_cell.length_a   1.000
_cell.length_b   1.000
_cell.length_c   1.000
_cell.angle_alpha   90.00
_cell.angle_beta   90.00
_cell.angle_gamma   90.00
#
_symmetry.space_group_name_H-M   'P 1'
#
loop_
_entity.id
_entity.type
_entity.pdbx_description
1 polymer ?
#
loop_
_entity_poly.entity_id
_entity_poly.type
_entity_poly.pdbx_seq_one_letter_code
_entity_poly.pdbx_strand_id
1 'polypeptide(L)'
;MDIAAAVNKRKSTRAFKPDPVPQKILREIMELALRAPSWANTQPWEFAVVSGSKLEEIKQSFIDKIDEPPALDIARPWGFPEPYGGRIGRLMGTEQKIKGIQREDREGRGWWRLQGLKNYGAPCVIYILITAW
;
A
#
# COMPACT_ATOMS: atom_id res chain seq x y z
N MET A 1 0.92 23.06 9.23
CA MET A 1 0.16 22.02 9.94
C MET A 1 1.08 21.45 11.00
N ASP A 2 0.63 21.30 12.24
CA ASP A 2 1.42 20.65 13.29
C ASP A 2 1.39 19.11 13.17
N ILE A 3 2.18 18.43 14.01
CA ILE A 3 2.30 16.98 14.01
C ILE A 3 0.98 16.27 14.35
N ALA A 4 0.22 16.78 15.32
CA ALA A 4 -1.02 16.12 15.77
C ALA A 4 -2.08 16.18 14.67
N ALA A 5 -2.19 17.32 13.99
CA ALA A 5 -3.05 17.51 12.84
C ALA A 5 -2.62 16.61 11.67
N ALA A 6 -1.31 16.45 11.43
CA ALA A 6 -0.80 15.56 10.39
C ALA A 6 -1.20 14.10 10.64
N VAL A 7 -1.01 13.61 11.87
CA VAL A 7 -1.35 12.25 12.28
C VAL A 7 -2.85 11.98 12.14
N ASN A 8 -3.69 12.91 12.59
CA ASN A 8 -5.16 12.74 12.53
C ASN A 8 -5.73 12.86 11.12
N LYS A 9 -5.10 13.62 10.21
CA LYS A 9 -5.56 13.76 8.82
C LYS A 9 -5.13 12.59 7.93
N ARG A 10 -4.07 11.88 8.28
CA ARG A 10 -3.55 10.75 7.49
C ARG A 10 -4.58 9.62 7.43
N LYS A 11 -4.87 9.14 6.23
CA LYS A 11 -5.74 7.99 5.96
C LYS A 11 -5.21 7.15 4.80
N SER A 12 -5.67 5.92 4.70
CA SER A 12 -5.38 5.05 3.55
C SER A 12 -6.18 5.55 2.34
N THR A 13 -5.52 6.31 1.48
CA THR A 13 -6.10 6.84 0.23
C THR A 13 -6.06 5.75 -0.83
N ARG A 14 -7.20 5.52 -1.50
CA ARG A 14 -7.38 4.44 -2.48
C ARG A 14 -7.98 4.91 -3.80
N ALA A 15 -7.72 6.17 -4.13
CA ALA A 15 -7.97 6.79 -5.41
C ALA A 15 -7.07 8.02 -5.49
N PHE A 16 -6.10 8.01 -6.40
CA PHE A 16 -5.16 9.10 -6.58
C PHE A 16 -5.41 9.81 -7.91
N LYS A 17 -5.05 11.09 -7.97
CA LYS A 17 -4.98 11.82 -9.23
C LYS A 17 -3.69 11.45 -9.99
N PRO A 18 -3.66 11.60 -11.32
CA PRO A 18 -2.49 11.26 -12.13
C PRO A 18 -1.34 12.27 -12.00
N ASP A 19 -1.54 13.39 -11.30
CA ASP A 19 -0.52 14.43 -11.12
C ASP A 19 0.79 13.85 -10.54
N PRO A 20 1.94 14.03 -11.23
CA PRO A 20 3.20 13.50 -10.73
C PRO A 20 3.62 14.23 -9.45
N VAL A 21 4.25 13.49 -8.53
CA VAL A 21 4.87 14.08 -7.34
C VAL A 21 6.26 14.60 -7.73
N PRO A 22 6.61 15.87 -7.47
CA PRO A 22 7.94 16.40 -7.81
C PRO A 22 9.06 15.62 -7.11
N GLN A 23 10.14 15.33 -7.81
CA GLN A 23 11.28 14.57 -7.25
C GLN A 23 11.87 15.21 -5.99
N LYS A 24 11.89 16.54 -5.92
CA LYS A 24 12.34 17.27 -4.72
C LYS A 24 11.52 16.88 -3.49
N ILE A 25 10.19 16.82 -3.63
CA ILE A 25 9.28 16.46 -2.54
C ILE A 25 9.50 15.00 -2.13
N LEU A 26 9.66 14.09 -3.09
CA LEU A 26 9.97 12.68 -2.80
C LEU A 26 11.28 12.56 -2.01
N ARG A 27 12.32 13.29 -2.41
CA ARG A 27 13.60 13.31 -1.70
C ARG A 27 13.47 13.82 -0.27
N GLU A 28 12.77 14.95 -0.07
CA GLU A 28 12.51 15.51 1.26
C GLU A 28 11.75 14.52 2.17
N ILE A 29 10.76 13.81 1.62
CA ILE A 29 10.03 12.75 2.35
C ILE A 29 10.99 11.63 2.76
N MET A 30 11.86 11.19 1.87
CA MET A 30 12.82 10.11 2.16
C MET A 30 13.85 10.54 3.21
N GLU A 31 14.40 11.75 3.12
CA GLU A 31 15.35 12.28 4.09
C GLU A 31 14.74 12.34 5.50
N LEU A 32 13.47 12.73 5.62
CA LEU A 32 12.74 12.69 6.88
C LEU A 32 12.48 11.26 7.37
N ALA A 33 12.10 10.34 6.47
CA ALA A 33 11.81 8.95 6.81
C ALA A 33 13.06 8.22 7.36
N LEU A 34 14.25 8.53 6.83
CA LEU A 34 15.54 7.97 7.28
C LEU A 34 15.90 8.33 8.73
N ARG A 35 15.19 9.29 9.35
CA ARG A 35 15.37 9.64 10.77
C ARG A 35 14.67 8.68 11.73
N ALA A 36 13.90 7.71 11.23
CA ALA A 36 13.27 6.70 12.07
C ALA A 36 14.33 5.92 12.88
N PRO A 37 14.10 5.68 14.18
CA PRO A 37 15.04 4.89 14.98
C PRO A 37 15.00 3.41 14.57
N SER A 38 16.14 2.72 14.68
CA SER A 38 16.21 1.26 14.57
C SER A 38 17.08 0.68 15.69
N TRP A 39 16.90 -0.62 15.98
CA TRP A 39 17.74 -1.34 16.93
C TRP A 39 19.21 -1.19 16.55
N ALA A 40 20.05 -0.74 17.49
CA ALA A 40 21.47 -0.45 17.27
C ALA A 40 21.77 0.48 16.07
N ASN A 41 20.80 1.29 15.62
CA ASN A 41 20.90 2.19 14.46
C ASN A 41 21.31 1.49 13.14
N THR A 42 20.97 0.22 13.00
CA THR A 42 21.26 -0.60 11.80
C THR A 42 20.66 -0.07 10.50
N GLN A 43 19.59 0.72 10.56
CA GLN A 43 18.88 1.28 9.40
C GLN A 43 18.67 0.24 8.29
N PRO A 44 17.99 -0.90 8.58
CA PRO A 44 17.98 -2.07 7.69
C PRO A 44 17.11 -1.89 6.44
N TRP A 45 16.45 -0.74 6.31
CA TRP A 45 15.53 -0.44 5.23
C TRP A 45 16.27 0.02 3.98
N GLU A 46 15.92 -0.58 2.85
CA GLU A 46 16.21 -0.04 1.52
C GLU A 46 14.91 0.45 0.88
N PHE A 47 15.00 1.50 0.08
CA PHE A 47 13.83 2.11 -0.54
C PHE A 47 14.00 2.21 -2.05
N ALA A 48 13.00 1.73 -2.79
CA ALA A 48 12.87 1.98 -4.22
C ALA A 48 11.67 2.90 -4.47
N VAL A 49 11.95 4.12 -4.94
CA VAL A 49 10.94 5.11 -5.32
C VAL A 49 10.69 4.99 -6.82
N VAL A 50 9.49 4.55 -7.21
CA VAL A 50 9.17 4.21 -8.61
C VAL A 50 7.98 5.04 -9.10
N SER A 51 8.15 5.65 -10.28
CA SER A 51 7.14 6.45 -10.98
C SER A 51 7.28 6.30 -12.49
N GLY A 52 6.35 6.85 -13.27
CA GLY A 52 6.42 6.87 -14.73
C GLY A 52 6.33 5.47 -15.36
N SER A 53 7.02 5.26 -16.48
CA SER A 53 6.94 4.01 -17.27
C SER A 53 7.29 2.77 -16.45
N LYS A 54 8.32 2.84 -15.59
CA LYS A 54 8.72 1.71 -14.76
C LYS A 54 7.62 1.27 -13.79
N LEU A 55 6.87 2.23 -13.23
CA LEU A 55 5.74 1.91 -12.36
C LEU A 55 4.61 1.22 -13.15
N GLU A 56 4.36 1.64 -14.38
CA GLU A 56 3.37 0.99 -15.25
C GLU A 56 3.78 -0.44 -15.62
N GLU A 57 5.07 -0.68 -15.92
CA GLU A 57 5.60 -2.03 -16.14
C GLU A 57 5.39 -2.94 -14.91
N ILE A 58 5.68 -2.43 -13.72
CA ILE A 58 5.48 -3.20 -12.47
C ILE A 58 3.99 -3.49 -12.25
N LYS A 59 3.11 -2.49 -12.44
CA LYS A 59 1.65 -2.68 -12.32
C LYS A 59 1.17 -3.76 -13.30
N GLN A 60 1.63 -3.74 -14.54
CA GLN A 60 1.27 -4.73 -15.53
C GLN A 60 1.73 -6.13 -15.11
N SER A 61 2.97 -6.27 -14.62
CA SER A 61 3.49 -7.54 -14.13
C SER A 61 2.66 -8.13 -12.97
N PHE A 62 2.15 -7.28 -12.06
CA PHE A 62 1.24 -7.74 -11.00
C PHE A 62 -0.12 -8.20 -11.54
N ILE A 63 -0.61 -7.61 -12.62
CA ILE A 63 -1.87 -7.99 -13.26
C ILE A 63 -1.71 -9.32 -14.00
N ASP A 64 -0.61 -9.48 -14.75
CA ASP A 64 -0.34 -10.69 -15.52
C ASP A 64 -0.20 -11.92 -14.60
N LYS A 65 0.27 -11.72 -13.36
CA LYS A 65 0.47 -12.76 -12.36
C LYS A 65 -0.67 -12.91 -11.37
N ILE A 66 -1.85 -12.34 -11.63
CA ILE A 66 -2.95 -12.32 -10.64
C ILE A 66 -3.42 -13.72 -10.22
N ASP A 67 -3.33 -14.69 -11.14
CA ASP A 67 -3.73 -16.09 -10.92
C ASP A 67 -2.57 -16.96 -10.41
N GLU A 68 -1.35 -16.42 -10.34
CA GLU A 68 -0.20 -17.13 -9.78
C GLU A 68 -0.21 -17.06 -8.24
N PRO A 69 0.13 -18.16 -7.56
CA PRO A 69 0.29 -18.12 -6.10
C PRO A 69 1.44 -17.18 -5.73
N PRO A 70 1.27 -16.31 -4.72
CA PRO A 70 2.31 -15.34 -4.37
C PRO A 70 3.51 -16.06 -3.73
N ALA A 71 4.71 -15.80 -4.26
CA ALA A 71 5.98 -16.16 -3.62
C ALA A 71 6.32 -15.12 -2.56
N LEU A 72 5.86 -15.33 -1.32
CA LEU A 72 6.06 -14.38 -0.23
C LEU A 72 7.35 -14.69 0.53
N ASP A 73 8.21 -13.68 0.67
CA ASP A 73 9.42 -13.78 1.52
C ASP A 73 9.05 -13.93 3.01
N ILE A 74 7.91 -13.34 3.41
CA ILE A 74 7.39 -13.40 4.78
C ILE A 74 6.03 -14.09 4.78
N ALA A 75 5.93 -15.15 5.59
CA ALA A 75 4.70 -15.91 5.74
C ALA A 75 3.53 -15.03 6.20
N ARG A 76 2.33 -15.31 5.68
CA ARG A 76 1.11 -14.64 6.16
C ARG A 76 0.82 -15.05 7.60
N PRO A 77 0.23 -14.16 8.42
CA PRO A 77 -0.32 -14.55 9.70
C PRO A 77 -1.34 -15.68 9.54
N TRP A 78 -1.30 -16.68 10.42
CA TRP A 78 -2.25 -17.81 10.43
C TRP A 78 -3.70 -17.42 10.70
N GLY A 79 -3.92 -16.23 11.27
CA GLY A 79 -5.24 -15.67 11.53
C GLY A 79 -5.14 -14.42 12.37
N PHE A 80 -6.28 -13.77 12.57
CA PHE A 80 -6.39 -12.58 13.43
C PHE A 80 -7.42 -12.90 14.53
N PRO A 81 -6.99 -13.25 15.76
CA PRO A 81 -7.93 -13.52 16.85
C PRO A 81 -8.71 -12.25 17.21
N GLU A 82 -9.78 -12.38 18.01
CA GLU A 82 -10.44 -11.20 18.56
C GLU A 82 -9.49 -10.43 19.50
N PRO A 83 -9.56 -9.08 19.53
CA PRO A 83 -10.51 -8.21 18.82
C PRO A 83 -10.12 -7.85 17.37
N TYR A 84 -9.03 -8.41 16.84
CA TYR A 84 -8.41 -7.99 15.57
C TYR A 84 -9.23 -8.45 14.35
N GLY A 85 -9.72 -9.69 14.35
CA GLY A 85 -10.60 -10.22 13.30
C GLY A 85 -11.84 -9.35 13.12
N GLY A 86 -12.54 -9.03 14.21
CA GLY A 86 -13.68 -8.12 14.22
C GLY A 86 -13.37 -6.71 13.72
N ARG A 87 -12.19 -6.16 14.02
CA ARG A 87 -11.75 -4.85 13.46
C ARG A 87 -11.60 -4.91 11.94
N ILE A 88 -10.96 -5.96 11.41
CA ILE A 88 -10.80 -6.18 9.97
C ILE A 88 -12.17 -6.33 9.30
N GLY A 89 -13.05 -7.17 9.88
CA GLY A 89 -14.41 -7.38 9.37
C GLY A 89 -15.21 -6.09 9.28
N ARG A 90 -15.16 -5.24 10.32
CA ARG A 90 -15.82 -3.92 10.32
C ARG A 90 -15.27 -3.00 9.23
N LEU A 91 -13.96 -2.92 9.08
CA LEU A 91 -13.33 -2.11 8.03
C LEU A 91 -13.78 -2.56 6.63
N MET A 92 -13.69 -3.88 6.36
CA MET A 92 -14.07 -4.45 5.07
C MET A 92 -15.56 -4.29 4.77
N GLY A 93 -16.42 -4.39 5.79
CA GLY A 93 -17.86 -4.14 5.67
C GLY A 93 -18.17 -2.69 5.33
N THR A 94 -17.55 -1.74 6.03
CA THR A 94 -17.69 -0.30 5.72
C THR A 94 -17.18 0.03 4.33
N GLU A 95 -16.03 -0.53 3.93
CA GLU A 95 -15.49 -0.31 2.60
C GLU A 95 -16.39 -0.82 1.47
N GLN A 96 -17.01 -1.98 1.63
CA GLN A 96 -17.96 -2.52 0.65
C GLN A 96 -19.19 -1.61 0.52
N LYS A 97 -19.75 -1.14 1.65
CA LYS A 97 -20.87 -0.20 1.66
C LYS A 97 -20.55 1.10 0.93
N ILE A 98 -19.38 1.69 1.17
CA ILE A 98 -18.96 2.94 0.52
C ILE A 98 -18.80 2.76 -0.99
N LYS A 99 -18.27 1.62 -1.43
CA LYS A 99 -18.06 1.34 -2.86
C LYS A 99 -19.32 0.91 -3.60
N GLY A 100 -20.40 0.60 -2.87
CA GLY A 100 -21.61 0.01 -3.45
C GLY A 100 -21.45 -1.43 -3.94
N ILE A 101 -20.35 -2.10 -3.56
CA ILE A 101 -20.05 -3.47 -3.99
C ILE A 101 -20.68 -4.43 -2.98
N GLN A 102 -21.69 -5.19 -3.41
CA GLN A 102 -22.34 -6.20 -2.58
C GLN A 102 -21.46 -7.46 -2.45
N ARG A 103 -21.74 -8.29 -1.45
CA ARG A 103 -20.94 -9.50 -1.21
C ARG A 103 -21.05 -10.50 -2.39
N GLU A 104 -22.20 -10.53 -3.03
CA GLU A 104 -22.54 -11.40 -4.17
C GLU A 104 -21.96 -10.85 -5.48
N ASP A 105 -21.62 -9.56 -5.54
CA ASP A 105 -21.04 -8.90 -6.71
C ASP A 105 -19.58 -9.36 -6.91
N ARG A 106 -19.43 -10.43 -7.69
CA ARG A 106 -18.13 -11.01 -7.99
C ARG A 106 -17.29 -10.10 -8.89
N GLU A 107 -17.93 -9.42 -9.84
CA GLU A 107 -17.26 -8.57 -10.81
C GLU A 107 -16.73 -7.30 -10.14
N GLY A 108 -17.56 -6.60 -9.36
CA GLY A 108 -17.14 -5.41 -8.61
C GLY A 108 -16.03 -5.71 -7.60
N ARG A 109 -16.10 -6.87 -6.91
CA ARG A 109 -15.00 -7.31 -6.03
C ARG A 109 -13.71 -7.61 -6.81
N GLY A 110 -13.83 -8.23 -7.98
CA GLY A 110 -12.71 -8.49 -8.88
C GLY A 110 -12.05 -7.19 -9.35
N TRP A 111 -12.86 -6.25 -9.84
CA TRP A 111 -12.43 -4.91 -10.23
C TRP A 111 -11.72 -4.19 -9.08
N TRP A 112 -12.27 -4.23 -7.86
CA TRP A 112 -11.64 -3.59 -6.72
C TRP A 112 -10.29 -4.23 -6.34
N ARG A 113 -10.17 -5.55 -6.44
CA ARG A 113 -8.88 -6.25 -6.27
C ARG A 113 -7.87 -5.76 -7.31
N LEU A 114 -8.26 -5.60 -8.57
CA LEU A 114 -7.40 -5.07 -9.64
C LEU A 114 -6.94 -3.64 -9.33
N GLN A 115 -7.80 -2.78 -8.76
CA GLN A 115 -7.38 -1.44 -8.35
C GLN A 115 -6.28 -1.48 -7.29
N GLY A 116 -6.31 -2.46 -6.38
CA GLY A 116 -5.24 -2.68 -5.40
C GLY A 116 -3.89 -3.00 -6.07
N LEU A 117 -3.90 -3.89 -7.07
CA LEU A 117 -2.69 -4.25 -7.84
C LEU A 117 -2.17 -3.08 -8.68
N LYS A 118 -3.06 -2.19 -9.13
CA LYS A 118 -2.73 -0.92 -9.80
C LYS A 118 -2.32 0.20 -8.85
N ASN A 119 -2.07 -0.11 -7.56
CA ASN A 119 -1.73 0.87 -6.53
C ASN A 119 -2.75 2.02 -6.42
N TYR A 120 -4.02 1.74 -6.70
CA TYR A 120 -5.13 2.69 -6.70
C TYR A 120 -4.92 3.94 -7.57
N GLY A 121 -4.10 3.81 -8.62
CA GLY A 121 -3.76 4.92 -9.51
C GLY A 121 -2.71 5.88 -8.95
N ALA A 122 -1.99 5.51 -7.89
CA ALA A 122 -0.91 6.35 -7.36
C ALA A 122 0.14 6.65 -8.46
N PRO A 123 0.58 7.92 -8.61
CA PRO A 123 1.57 8.33 -9.61
C PRO A 123 3.01 7.94 -9.23
N CYS A 124 3.22 7.57 -7.96
CA CYS A 124 4.49 7.14 -7.40
C CYS A 124 4.24 6.09 -6.32
N VAL A 125 5.10 5.10 -6.22
CA VAL A 125 5.09 4.07 -5.17
C VAL A 125 6.48 3.99 -4.54
N ILE A 126 6.52 3.88 -3.21
CA ILE A 126 7.75 3.64 -2.46
C ILE A 126 7.69 2.19 -1.98
N TYR A 127 8.57 1.35 -2.53
CA TYR A 127 8.76 -0.02 -2.06
C TYR A 127 9.79 0.00 -0.93
N ILE A 128 9.45 -0.65 0.18
CA ILE A 128 10.38 -0.87 1.29
C ILE A 128 10.89 -2.30 1.15
N LEU A 129 12.20 -2.42 1.03
CA LEU A 129 12.91 -3.68 0.95
C LEU A 129 13.61 -3.90 2.29
N ILE A 130 13.52 -5.12 2.79
CA ILE A 130 14.21 -5.54 4.00
C ILE A 130 14.94 -6.83 3.69
N THR A 131 16.23 -6.85 4.02
CA THR A 131 17.04 -8.06 3.91
C THR A 131 16.84 -8.87 5.18
N ALA A 132 16.36 -10.11 5.05
CA ALA A 132 16.35 -11.06 6.15
C ALA A 132 17.80 -11.55 6.37
N TRP A 133 18.33 -11.31 7.57
CA TRP A 133 19.64 -11.80 8.04
C TRP A 133 19.44 -12.99 8.97
#